data_AF-A0A7S1ZMK2-F1
#
_entry.id   AF-A0A7S1ZMK2-F1
#
_cell.length_a   1.000
_cell.length_b   1.000
_cell.length_c   1.000
_cell.angle_alpha   90.00
_cell.angle_beta   90.00
_cell.angle_gamma   90.00
#
_symmetry.space_group_name_H-M   'P 1'
#
loop_
_entity.id
_entity.type
_entity.pdbx_description
1 polymer ?
#
loop_
_entity_poly.entity_id
_entity_poly.type
_entity_poly.pdbx_seq_one_letter_code
_entity_poly.pdbx_strand_id
1 'polypeptide(L)'
;MSNARKLQTEIDRVMKKVDEGVSLFDEIWEKVYSAEQQNQKEKHEVDLKKEIKKLQRLRDQIKTWIGSSDVKDKDALIDARKLIETKMEQFKICEKETKTKTYSKEGLLRQDKLDPTEQAKKDCTAWIADYIEQLNQIVDEKDVEIERLSSGKGKKTNKHIIEDYTDIVNSHKFHISKLEGIMRLVNNDRLAVDTVEEIKEDLEYYLEAHEEEEYMQSYDEEIFYEPLGLENLAVVNVDRVTQAQSSTKSRGSSKDDDTSATSSISRKK
;
A
#
# COMPACT_ATOMS: atom_id res chain seq x y z
N MET A 1 -50.70 -52.96 -4.29
CA MET A 1 -49.98 -52.67 -5.56
C MET A 1 -50.12 -51.22 -6.06
N SER A 2 -51.25 -50.52 -5.87
CA SER A 2 -51.43 -49.14 -6.41
C SER A 2 -50.54 -48.07 -5.74
N ASN A 3 -50.34 -48.14 -4.42
CA ASN A 3 -49.59 -47.11 -3.68
C ASN A 3 -48.09 -47.16 -3.94
N ALA A 4 -47.50 -48.36 -4.04
CA ALA A 4 -46.09 -48.52 -4.40
C ALA A 4 -45.78 -47.97 -5.80
N ARG A 5 -46.70 -48.16 -6.77
CA ARG A 5 -46.55 -47.62 -8.13
C ARG A 5 -46.67 -46.10 -8.18
N LYS A 6 -47.58 -45.53 -7.37
CA LYS A 6 -47.71 -44.07 -7.19
C LYS A 6 -46.45 -43.46 -6.57
N LEU A 7 -45.92 -44.08 -5.52
CA LEU A 7 -44.68 -43.66 -4.86
C LEU A 7 -43.49 -43.71 -5.83
N GLN A 8 -43.36 -44.79 -6.61
CA GLN A 8 -42.29 -44.88 -7.62
C GLN A 8 -42.41 -43.78 -8.68
N THR A 9 -43.62 -43.49 -9.16
CA THR A 9 -43.85 -42.40 -10.13
C THR A 9 -43.48 -41.03 -9.55
N GLU A 10 -43.70 -40.83 -8.25
CA GLU A 10 -43.32 -39.61 -7.54
C GLU A 10 -41.79 -39.51 -7.37
N ILE A 11 -41.13 -40.62 -7.04
CA ILE A 11 -39.68 -40.75 -6.99
C ILE A 11 -39.07 -40.37 -8.34
N ASP A 12 -39.52 -40.99 -9.43
CA ASP A 12 -38.98 -40.75 -10.77
C ASP A 12 -39.14 -39.27 -11.18
N ARG A 13 -40.27 -38.64 -10.81
CA ARG A 13 -40.50 -37.21 -11.05
C ARG A 13 -39.55 -36.32 -10.24
N VAL A 14 -39.29 -36.68 -8.98
CA VAL A 14 -38.36 -35.93 -8.13
C VAL A 14 -36.92 -36.11 -8.61
N MET A 15 -36.52 -37.31 -9.00
CA MET A 15 -35.20 -37.58 -9.58
C MET A 15 -34.96 -36.71 -10.82
N LYS A 16 -35.94 -36.64 -11.73
CA LYS A 16 -35.85 -35.74 -12.90
C LYS A 16 -35.70 -34.27 -12.51
N LYS A 17 -36.40 -33.81 -11.48
CA LYS A 17 -36.26 -32.43 -10.96
C LYS A 17 -34.90 -32.19 -10.31
N VAL A 18 -34.29 -33.21 -9.71
CA VAL A 18 -32.92 -33.12 -9.19
C VAL A 18 -31.94 -32.93 -10.34
N ASP A 19 -32.05 -33.73 -11.41
CA ASP A 19 -31.17 -33.61 -12.57
C ASP A 19 -31.30 -32.24 -13.27
N GLU A 20 -32.54 -31.77 -13.46
CA GLU A 20 -32.82 -30.43 -14.00
C GLU A 20 -32.28 -29.32 -13.09
N GLY A 21 -32.51 -29.42 -11.78
CA GLY A 21 -32.04 -28.43 -10.80
C GLY A 21 -30.51 -28.41 -10.66
N VAL A 22 -29.85 -29.56 -10.76
CA VAL A 22 -28.38 -29.67 -10.75
C VAL A 22 -27.79 -29.05 -12.02
N SER A 23 -28.37 -29.33 -13.18
CA SER A 23 -27.93 -28.74 -14.46
C SER A 23 -28.08 -27.21 -14.44
N LEU A 24 -29.21 -26.71 -13.92
CA LEU A 24 -29.46 -25.28 -13.78
C LEU A 24 -28.53 -24.63 -12.75
N PHE A 25 -28.23 -25.32 -11.65
CA PHE A 25 -27.25 -24.86 -10.67
C PHE A 25 -25.88 -24.67 -11.32
N ASP A 26 -25.41 -25.64 -12.10
CA ASP A 26 -24.11 -25.57 -12.78
C ASP A 26 -24.09 -24.44 -13.84
N GLU A 27 -25.18 -24.27 -14.60
CA GLU A 27 -25.30 -23.16 -15.56
C GLU A 27 -25.23 -21.79 -14.88
N ILE A 28 -25.93 -21.61 -13.75
CA ILE A 28 -25.90 -20.35 -13.01
C ILE A 28 -24.53 -20.16 -12.34
N TRP A 29 -23.92 -21.22 -11.82
CA TRP A 29 -22.60 -21.19 -11.20
C TRP A 29 -21.53 -20.70 -12.20
N GLU A 30 -21.51 -21.25 -13.42
CA GLU A 30 -20.64 -20.76 -14.49
C GLU A 30 -20.87 -19.28 -14.82
N LYS A 31 -22.14 -18.83 -14.81
CA LYS A 31 -22.48 -17.40 -15.00
C LYS A 31 -21.98 -16.51 -13.86
N VAL A 32 -21.93 -16.99 -12.62
CA VAL A 32 -21.36 -16.24 -11.48
C VAL A 32 -19.85 -16.03 -11.65
N TYR A 33 -19.12 -17.04 -12.16
CA TYR A 33 -17.67 -16.97 -12.35
C TYR A 33 -17.25 -16.25 -13.64
N SER A 34 -18.07 -16.30 -14.69
CA SER A 34 -17.83 -15.59 -15.97
C SER A 34 -18.31 -14.14 -15.99
N ALA A 35 -19.19 -13.73 -15.07
CA ALA A 35 -19.67 -12.35 -15.01
C ALA A 35 -18.57 -11.38 -14.52
N GLU A 36 -18.17 -10.45 -15.39
CA GLU A 36 -17.23 -9.37 -15.05
C GLU A 36 -17.92 -8.22 -14.29
N GLN A 37 -19.20 -7.97 -14.59
CA GLN A 37 -19.98 -6.88 -14.00
C GLN A 37 -20.58 -7.26 -12.65
N GLN A 38 -20.42 -6.39 -11.64
CA GLN A 38 -20.86 -6.63 -10.26
C GLN A 38 -22.37 -6.89 -10.16
N ASN A 39 -23.19 -6.06 -10.80
CA ASN A 39 -24.64 -6.16 -10.73
C ASN A 39 -25.16 -7.50 -11.31
N GLN A 40 -24.48 -8.03 -12.34
CA GLN A 40 -24.85 -9.33 -12.90
C GLN A 40 -24.40 -10.48 -11.99
N LYS A 41 -23.23 -10.34 -11.36
CA LYS A 41 -22.72 -11.31 -10.39
C LYS A 41 -23.65 -11.48 -9.20
N GLU A 42 -24.09 -10.37 -8.60
CA GLU A 42 -25.05 -10.36 -7.48
C GLU A 42 -26.40 -10.95 -7.86
N LYS A 43 -26.88 -10.65 -9.08
CA LYS A 43 -28.11 -11.24 -9.61
C LYS A 43 -27.99 -12.75 -9.76
N HIS A 44 -26.88 -13.23 -10.33
CA HIS A 44 -26.63 -14.66 -10.50
C HIS A 44 -26.43 -15.38 -9.16
N GLU A 45 -25.81 -14.75 -8.15
CA GLU A 45 -25.71 -15.30 -6.80
C GLU A 45 -27.07 -15.47 -6.13
N VAL A 46 -27.97 -14.49 -6.29
CA VAL A 46 -29.33 -14.57 -5.77
C VAL A 46 -30.08 -15.73 -6.42
N ASP A 47 -29.94 -15.91 -7.73
CA ASP A 47 -30.58 -17.01 -8.45
C ASP A 47 -29.95 -18.37 -8.11
N LEU A 48 -28.62 -18.44 -7.92
CA LEU A 48 -27.91 -19.63 -7.44
C LEU A 48 -28.40 -20.03 -6.04
N LYS A 49 -28.60 -19.05 -5.15
CA LYS A 49 -29.14 -19.24 -3.80
C LYS A 49 -30.60 -19.73 -3.80
N LYS A 50 -31.41 -19.30 -4.77
CA LYS A 50 -32.77 -19.83 -4.93
C LYS A 50 -32.74 -21.28 -5.38
N GLU A 51 -31.87 -21.61 -6.34
CA GLU A 51 -31.80 -22.96 -6.90
C GLU A 51 -31.26 -23.97 -5.88
N ILE A 52 -30.21 -23.62 -5.13
CA ILE A 52 -29.69 -24.51 -4.08
C ILE A 52 -30.73 -24.78 -2.99
N LYS A 53 -31.59 -23.80 -2.65
CA LYS A 53 -32.69 -24.00 -1.70
C LYS A 53 -33.76 -24.95 -2.22
N LYS A 54 -33.99 -25.02 -3.54
CA LYS A 54 -34.89 -26.02 -4.13
C LYS A 54 -34.28 -27.41 -4.05
N LEU A 55 -33.00 -27.55 -4.41
CA LEU A 55 -32.26 -28.81 -4.29
C LEU A 55 -32.24 -29.32 -2.84
N GLN A 56 -32.05 -28.44 -1.85
CA GLN A 56 -32.16 -28.79 -0.42
C GLN A 56 -33.51 -29.42 -0.04
N ARG A 57 -34.62 -28.86 -0.52
CA ARG A 57 -35.96 -29.42 -0.27
C ARG A 57 -36.12 -30.80 -0.90
N LEU A 58 -35.65 -30.98 -2.14
CA LEU A 58 -35.67 -32.28 -2.82
C LEU A 58 -34.80 -33.29 -2.07
N ARG A 59 -33.64 -32.88 -1.56
CA ARG A 59 -32.75 -33.70 -0.74
C ARG A 59 -33.42 -34.16 0.56
N ASP A 60 -34.17 -33.30 1.23
CA ASP A 60 -34.89 -33.66 2.46
C ASP A 60 -36.09 -34.59 2.19
N GLN A 61 -36.77 -34.40 1.05
CA GLN A 61 -37.79 -35.34 0.55
C GLN A 61 -37.17 -36.72 0.27
N ILE A 62 -36.04 -36.75 -0.45
CA ILE A 62 -35.28 -37.98 -0.72
C ILE A 62 -34.79 -38.64 0.58
N LYS A 63 -34.31 -37.87 1.55
CA LYS A 63 -33.90 -38.39 2.87
C LYS A 63 -35.06 -39.11 3.58
N THR A 64 -36.27 -38.57 3.47
CA THR A 64 -37.48 -39.19 4.03
C THR A 64 -37.78 -40.54 3.34
N TRP A 65 -37.65 -40.61 2.03
CA TRP A 65 -37.84 -41.85 1.27
C TRP A 65 -36.77 -42.91 1.54
N ILE A 66 -35.51 -42.51 1.72
CA ILE A 66 -34.44 -43.42 2.15
C ILE A 66 -34.74 -44.02 3.54
N GLY A 67 -35.34 -43.24 4.44
CA GLY A 67 -35.77 -43.70 5.77
C GLY A 67 -37.03 -44.57 5.75
N SER A 68 -37.80 -44.57 4.66
CA SER A 68 -39.03 -45.35 4.54
C SER A 68 -38.76 -46.83 4.22
N SER A 69 -39.61 -47.72 4.76
CA SER A 69 -39.64 -49.15 4.41
C SER A 69 -40.39 -49.44 3.11
N ASP A 70 -41.11 -48.45 2.55
CA ASP A 70 -41.91 -48.60 1.32
C ASP A 70 -41.06 -48.55 0.04
N VAL A 71 -39.79 -48.10 0.15
CA VAL A 71 -38.84 -48.01 -0.96
C VAL A 71 -37.85 -49.17 -0.88
N LYS A 72 -37.86 -50.02 -1.92
CA LYS A 72 -37.01 -51.22 -1.99
C LYS A 72 -35.60 -50.94 -2.50
N ASP A 73 -35.48 -50.15 -3.56
CA ASP A 73 -34.20 -49.74 -4.15
C ASP A 73 -33.90 -48.30 -3.73
N LYS A 74 -32.79 -48.12 -3.01
CA LYS A 74 -32.39 -46.84 -2.43
C LYS A 74 -31.11 -46.30 -3.05
N ASP A 75 -30.45 -47.04 -3.93
CA ASP A 75 -29.11 -46.70 -4.41
C ASP A 75 -29.16 -45.39 -5.21
N ALA A 76 -30.09 -45.27 -6.16
CA ALA A 76 -30.31 -44.05 -6.92
C ALA A 76 -30.67 -42.83 -6.03
N LEU A 77 -31.45 -43.05 -4.97
CA LEU A 77 -31.82 -42.00 -4.01
C LEU A 77 -30.62 -41.53 -3.18
N ILE A 78 -29.76 -42.46 -2.77
CA ILE A 78 -28.53 -42.16 -2.04
C ILE A 78 -27.57 -41.35 -2.91
N ASP A 79 -27.43 -41.72 -4.19
CA ASP A 79 -26.56 -41.02 -5.12
C ASP A 79 -27.07 -39.61 -5.45
N ALA A 80 -28.37 -39.45 -5.69
CA ALA A 80 -28.98 -38.13 -5.85
C ALA A 80 -28.80 -37.26 -4.60
N ARG A 81 -28.94 -37.84 -3.41
CA ARG A 81 -28.70 -37.13 -2.14
C ARG A 81 -27.25 -36.65 -2.01
N LYS A 82 -26.27 -37.49 -2.34
CA LYS A 82 -24.84 -37.13 -2.33
C LYS A 82 -24.50 -36.07 -3.38
N LEU A 83 -25.11 -36.16 -4.56
CA LEU A 83 -24.94 -35.17 -5.62
C LEU A 83 -25.41 -33.79 -5.15
N ILE A 84 -26.60 -33.71 -4.56
CA ILE A 84 -27.12 -32.45 -4.01
C ILE A 84 -26.23 -31.92 -2.88
N GLU A 85 -25.75 -32.79 -1.98
CA GLU A 85 -24.83 -32.39 -0.89
C GLU A 85 -23.50 -31.83 -1.44
N THR A 86 -23.01 -32.37 -2.55
CA THR A 86 -21.83 -31.85 -3.24
C THR A 86 -22.09 -30.45 -3.80
N LYS A 87 -23.25 -30.23 -4.45
CA LYS A 87 -23.65 -28.90 -4.94
C LYS A 87 -23.87 -27.90 -3.80
N MET A 88 -24.32 -28.35 -2.63
CA MET A 88 -24.44 -27.51 -1.43
C MET A 88 -23.07 -27.03 -0.93
N GLU A 89 -22.06 -27.89 -0.93
CA GLU A 89 -20.70 -27.49 -0.55
C GLU A 89 -20.09 -26.54 -1.60
N GLN A 90 -20.30 -26.81 -2.90
CA GLN A 90 -19.90 -25.88 -3.96
C GLN A 90 -20.55 -24.50 -3.81
N PHE A 91 -21.85 -24.46 -3.48
CA PHE A 91 -22.53 -23.20 -3.17
C PHE A 91 -21.93 -22.51 -1.95
N LYS A 92 -21.56 -23.25 -0.90
CA LYS A 92 -20.97 -22.68 0.32
C LYS A 92 -19.60 -22.06 0.06
N ILE A 93 -18.78 -22.71 -0.77
CA ILE A 93 -17.50 -22.17 -1.22
C ILE A 93 -17.74 -20.90 -2.05
N CYS A 94 -18.62 -20.96 -3.04
CA CYS A 94 -18.99 -19.81 -3.87
C CYS A 94 -19.56 -18.64 -3.03
N GLU A 95 -20.43 -18.92 -2.06
CA GLU A 95 -21.03 -17.91 -1.17
C GLU A 95 -19.98 -17.32 -0.23
N LYS A 96 -19.04 -18.12 0.28
CA LYS A 96 -17.91 -17.64 1.08
C LYS A 96 -16.99 -16.76 0.25
N GLU A 97 -16.54 -17.23 -0.91
CA GLU A 97 -15.68 -16.47 -1.82
C GLU A 97 -16.36 -15.17 -2.24
N THR A 98 -17.65 -15.22 -2.56
CA THR A 98 -18.32 -14.04 -3.09
C THR A 98 -18.71 -13.07 -2.00
N LYS A 99 -19.18 -13.51 -0.83
CA LYS A 99 -19.34 -12.60 0.33
C LYS A 99 -18.02 -11.99 0.75
N THR A 100 -16.94 -12.76 0.80
CA THR A 100 -15.60 -12.22 1.09
C THR A 100 -15.17 -11.21 0.01
N LYS A 101 -15.48 -11.46 -1.28
CA LYS A 101 -15.21 -10.53 -2.40
C LYS A 101 -16.16 -9.32 -2.49
N THR A 102 -17.41 -9.42 -2.02
CA THR A 102 -18.39 -8.32 -2.00
C THR A 102 -18.10 -7.34 -0.87
N TYR A 103 -17.64 -7.83 0.29
CA TYR A 103 -16.95 -6.98 1.28
C TYR A 103 -15.60 -6.44 0.79
N SER A 104 -15.02 -7.05 -0.26
CA SER A 104 -13.76 -6.62 -0.88
C SER A 104 -13.96 -5.57 -1.99
N LYS A 105 -15.18 -5.41 -2.54
CA LYS A 105 -15.45 -4.41 -3.60
C LYS A 105 -15.94 -3.06 -3.07
N GLU A 106 -16.66 -3.05 -1.95
CA GLU A 106 -16.79 -1.84 -1.11
C GLU A 106 -15.44 -1.54 -0.40
N GLY A 107 -14.56 -2.53 -0.30
CA GLY A 107 -13.17 -2.38 0.09
C GLY A 107 -12.30 -1.62 -0.92
N LEU A 108 -12.75 -1.42 -2.15
CA LEU A 108 -12.06 -0.52 -3.10
C LEU A 108 -12.30 0.97 -2.77
N LEU A 109 -13.30 1.26 -1.92
CA LEU A 109 -13.43 2.54 -1.20
C LEU A 109 -12.64 2.54 0.14
N ARG A 110 -12.05 1.41 0.55
CA ARG A 110 -11.04 1.33 1.62
C ARG A 110 -9.65 1.26 1.00
N GLN A 111 -9.12 2.43 0.72
CA GLN A 111 -7.70 2.63 0.44
C GLN A 111 -6.78 2.20 1.61
N ASP A 112 -7.32 1.90 2.81
CA ASP A 112 -6.52 1.70 4.03
C ASP A 112 -6.77 0.35 4.72
N LYS A 113 -6.10 -0.70 4.25
CA LYS A 113 -5.57 -1.71 5.19
C LYS A 113 -4.20 -2.16 4.73
N LEU A 114 -3.26 -1.23 4.85
CA LEU A 114 -1.94 -1.66 5.28
C LEU A 114 -2.06 -2.33 6.64
N ASP A 115 -1.21 -3.33 6.87
CA ASP A 115 -0.98 -3.85 8.22
C ASP A 115 -0.81 -2.66 9.19
N PRO A 116 -1.40 -2.61 10.40
CA PRO A 116 -1.31 -1.42 11.27
C PRO A 116 0.11 -0.89 11.45
N THR A 117 1.09 -1.80 11.45
CA THR A 117 2.51 -1.45 11.46
C THR A 117 3.00 -0.82 10.15
N GLU A 118 2.55 -1.30 9.00
CA GLU A 118 2.88 -0.67 7.72
C GLU A 118 2.11 0.65 7.49
N GLN A 119 0.90 0.79 8.02
CA GLN A 119 0.15 2.06 8.01
C GLN A 119 0.86 3.10 8.86
N ALA A 120 1.25 2.74 10.10
CA ALA A 120 2.02 3.63 10.97
C ALA A 120 3.35 4.05 10.32
N LYS A 121 4.04 3.14 9.62
CA LYS A 121 5.22 3.49 8.83
C LYS A 121 4.89 4.46 7.72
N LYS A 122 3.82 4.23 6.95
CA LYS A 122 3.41 5.14 5.89
C LYS A 122 3.08 6.52 6.44
N ASP A 123 2.28 6.61 7.49
CA ASP A 123 1.90 7.86 8.13
C ASP A 123 3.14 8.59 8.66
N CYS A 124 4.07 7.85 9.28
CA CYS A 124 5.37 8.36 9.74
C CYS A 124 6.19 8.94 8.59
N THR A 125 6.41 8.16 7.53
CA THR A 125 7.17 8.61 6.36
C THR A 125 6.47 9.75 5.61
N ALA A 126 5.14 9.80 5.63
CA ALA A 126 4.36 10.84 4.97
C ALA A 126 4.51 12.17 5.69
N TRP A 127 4.40 12.18 7.03
CA TRP A 127 4.62 13.43 7.77
C TRP A 127 6.08 13.88 7.65
N ILE A 128 7.06 12.97 7.76
CA ILE A 128 8.48 13.35 7.57
C ILE A 128 8.71 13.98 6.19
N ALA A 129 8.10 13.42 5.14
CA ALA A 129 8.19 13.96 3.79
C ALA A 129 7.58 15.38 3.69
N ASP A 130 6.47 15.63 4.37
CA ASP A 130 5.82 16.95 4.43
C ASP A 130 6.73 18.00 5.10
N TYR A 131 7.38 17.69 6.24
CA TYR A 131 8.35 18.62 6.84
C TYR A 131 9.56 18.85 5.94
N ILE A 132 10.07 17.81 5.29
CA ILE A 132 11.18 17.98 4.34
C ILE A 132 10.75 18.94 3.23
N GLU A 133 9.54 18.82 2.69
CA GLU A 133 9.01 19.74 1.67
C GLU A 133 8.92 21.18 2.18
N GLN A 134 8.35 21.37 3.38
CA GLN A 134 8.23 22.69 4.00
C GLN A 134 9.60 23.35 4.26
N LEU A 135 10.56 22.59 4.81
CA LEU A 135 11.93 23.07 5.04
C LEU A 135 12.64 23.40 3.72
N ASN A 136 12.46 22.59 2.67
CA ASN A 136 13.02 22.89 1.35
C ASN A 136 12.43 24.19 0.76
N GLN A 137 11.13 24.42 0.93
CA GLN A 137 10.50 25.65 0.49
C GLN A 137 11.08 26.88 1.21
N ILE A 138 11.29 26.80 2.53
CA ILE A 138 11.91 27.87 3.31
C ILE A 138 13.36 28.09 2.86
N VAL A 139 14.12 27.01 2.67
CA VAL A 139 15.49 27.07 2.15
C VAL A 139 15.54 27.77 0.80
N ASP A 140 14.69 27.39 -0.15
CA ASP A 140 14.63 27.99 -1.47
C ASP A 140 14.27 29.49 -1.39
N GLU A 141 13.31 29.85 -0.53
CA GLU A 141 12.93 31.25 -0.31
C GLU A 141 14.08 32.09 0.25
N LYS A 142 14.75 31.61 1.32
CA LYS A 142 15.87 32.31 1.93
C LYS A 142 17.09 32.35 0.99
N ASP A 143 17.37 31.28 0.21
CA ASP A 143 18.46 31.25 -0.78
C ASP A 143 18.23 32.29 -1.90
N VAL A 144 16.99 32.46 -2.37
CA VAL A 144 16.62 33.54 -3.32
C VAL A 144 16.82 34.93 -2.70
N GLU A 145 16.42 35.11 -1.44
CA GLU A 145 16.59 36.39 -0.74
C GLU A 145 18.08 36.72 -0.51
N ILE A 146 18.90 35.73 -0.16
CA ILE A 146 20.36 35.85 -0.07
C ILE A 146 20.94 36.31 -1.42
N GLU A 147 20.54 35.67 -2.53
CA GLU A 147 21.01 36.05 -3.87
C GLU A 147 20.63 37.51 -4.20
N ARG A 148 19.39 37.90 -3.88
CA ARG A 148 18.89 39.27 -4.03
C ARG A 148 19.73 40.29 -3.25
N LEU A 149 19.97 40.02 -1.97
CA LEU A 149 20.73 40.90 -1.07
C LEU A 149 22.22 40.96 -1.42
N SER A 150 22.76 39.89 -2.00
CA SER A 150 24.17 39.78 -2.42
C SER A 150 24.46 40.50 -3.74
N SER A 151 23.43 40.88 -4.51
CA SER A 151 23.59 41.51 -5.82
C SER A 151 24.32 42.88 -5.79
N GLY A 152 25.24 43.09 -6.73
CA GLY A 152 25.96 44.36 -6.89
C GLY A 152 26.77 44.79 -5.66
N LYS A 153 26.41 45.93 -5.05
CA LYS A 153 27.04 46.42 -3.81
C LYS A 153 26.38 45.87 -2.54
N GLY A 154 25.23 45.19 -2.66
CA GLY A 154 24.42 44.71 -1.55
C GLY A 154 25.16 43.75 -0.63
N LYS A 155 26.06 42.92 -1.16
CA LYS A 155 26.90 42.00 -0.36
C LYS A 155 27.67 42.64 0.78
N LYS A 156 28.13 43.90 0.63
CA LYS A 156 28.84 44.63 1.70
C LYS A 156 27.90 45.33 2.65
N THR A 157 26.74 45.77 2.17
CA THR A 157 25.76 46.57 2.93
C THR A 157 24.86 45.68 3.79
N ASN A 158 24.47 44.52 3.28
CA ASN A 158 23.55 43.57 3.91
C ASN A 158 24.28 42.37 4.51
N LYS A 159 25.58 42.53 4.82
CA LYS A 159 26.45 41.41 5.21
C LYS A 159 25.87 40.61 6.39
N HIS A 160 25.44 41.28 7.45
CA HIS A 160 24.86 40.66 8.64
C HIS A 160 23.59 39.86 8.31
N ILE A 161 22.67 40.46 7.55
CA ILE A 161 21.40 39.81 7.16
C ILE A 161 21.66 38.56 6.30
N ILE A 162 22.67 38.62 5.41
CA ILE A 162 23.08 37.47 4.60
C ILE A 162 23.67 36.37 5.48
N GLU A 163 24.47 36.72 6.49
CA GLU A 163 25.01 35.74 7.46
C GLU A 163 23.87 35.09 8.25
N ASP A 164 22.93 35.86 8.79
CA ASP A 164 21.77 35.34 9.53
C ASP A 164 20.92 34.38 8.69
N TYR A 165 20.60 34.75 7.44
CA TYR A 165 19.84 33.88 6.54
C TYR A 165 20.63 32.64 6.13
N THR A 166 21.96 32.75 6.01
CA THR A 166 22.81 31.58 5.71
C THR A 166 22.81 30.59 6.86
N ASP A 167 22.82 31.07 8.11
CA ASP A 167 22.77 30.22 9.29
C ASP A 167 21.43 29.49 9.38
N ILE A 168 20.31 30.19 9.18
CA ILE A 168 18.97 29.59 9.08
C ILE A 168 18.91 28.50 8.00
N VAL A 169 19.43 28.79 6.80
CA VAL A 169 19.50 27.82 5.70
C VAL A 169 20.34 26.59 6.06
N ASN A 170 21.45 26.77 6.78
CA ASN A 170 22.30 25.66 7.21
C ASN A 170 21.57 24.77 8.22
N SER A 171 20.88 25.35 9.21
CA SER A 171 20.06 24.62 10.18
C SER A 171 18.96 23.82 9.50
N HIS A 172 18.21 24.42 8.56
CA HIS A 172 17.19 23.69 7.82
C HIS A 172 17.77 22.55 6.96
N LYS A 173 18.92 22.77 6.30
CA LYS A 173 19.61 21.73 5.53
C LYS A 173 20.10 20.59 6.42
N PHE A 174 20.51 20.88 7.66
CA PHE A 174 20.83 19.87 8.66
C PHE A 174 19.61 19.00 9.00
N HIS A 175 18.47 19.62 9.32
CA HIS A 175 17.22 18.90 9.59
C HIS A 175 16.76 18.04 8.42
N ILE A 176 16.78 18.57 7.20
CA ILE A 176 16.43 17.82 5.98
C ILE A 176 17.30 16.55 5.87
N SER A 177 18.63 16.69 6.00
CA SER A 177 19.56 15.56 5.95
C SER A 177 19.27 14.51 7.03
N LYS A 178 18.97 14.94 8.26
CA LYS A 178 18.63 14.05 9.37
C LYS A 178 17.30 13.33 9.13
N LEU A 179 16.26 14.05 8.74
CA LEU A 179 14.93 13.51 8.44
C LEU A 179 14.95 12.52 7.27
N GLU A 180 15.73 12.78 6.21
CA GLU A 180 15.96 11.81 5.13
C GLU A 180 16.66 10.54 5.63
N GLY A 181 17.62 10.69 6.56
CA GLY A 181 18.26 9.58 7.26
C GLY A 181 17.26 8.74 8.04
N ILE A 182 16.47 9.39 8.88
CA ILE A 182 15.43 8.77 9.71
C ILE A 182 14.40 8.05 8.84
N MET A 183 13.92 8.69 7.77
CA MET A 183 12.98 8.08 6.82
C MET A 183 13.58 6.81 6.18
N ARG A 184 14.88 6.79 5.86
CA ARG A 184 15.56 5.56 5.40
C ARG A 184 15.65 4.50 6.49
N LEU A 185 15.86 4.88 7.76
CA LEU A 185 15.93 3.93 8.87
C LEU A 185 14.56 3.29 9.16
N VAL A 186 13.49 4.07 9.14
CA VAL A 186 12.10 3.60 9.31
C VAL A 186 11.71 2.66 8.18
N ASN A 187 12.01 3.01 6.92
CA ASN A 187 11.74 2.16 5.76
C ASN A 187 12.51 0.83 5.75
N ASN A 188 13.69 0.80 6.39
CA ASN A 188 14.52 -0.41 6.49
C ASN A 188 14.29 -1.20 7.79
N ASP A 189 13.24 -0.88 8.55
CA ASP A 189 12.94 -1.51 9.85
C ASP A 189 14.08 -1.43 10.87
N ARG A 190 14.91 -0.38 10.76
CA ARG A 190 16.05 -0.13 11.66
C ARG A 190 15.69 0.80 12.82
N LEU A 191 14.63 1.59 12.67
CA LEU A 191 14.14 2.53 13.67
C LEU A 191 12.62 2.35 13.80
N ALA A 192 12.13 2.28 15.04
CA ALA A 192 10.71 2.09 15.32
C ALA A 192 9.94 3.40 15.11
N VAL A 193 8.72 3.30 14.56
CA VAL A 193 7.84 4.47 14.33
C VAL A 193 7.57 5.22 15.63
N ASP A 194 7.29 4.49 16.72
CA ASP A 194 6.99 5.08 18.03
C ASP A 194 8.13 5.98 18.53
N THR A 195 9.39 5.59 18.30
CA THR A 195 10.57 6.39 18.66
C THR A 195 10.67 7.66 17.82
N VAL A 196 10.30 7.60 16.54
CA VAL A 196 10.33 8.78 15.65
C VAL A 196 9.20 9.74 15.94
N GLU A 197 8.05 9.26 16.43
CA GLU A 197 6.94 10.12 16.83
C GLU A 197 7.30 11.01 18.04
N GLU A 198 8.30 10.63 18.86
CA GLU A 198 8.78 11.45 19.99
C GLU A 198 9.33 12.81 19.56
N ILE A 199 9.94 12.91 18.38
CA ILE A 199 10.54 14.16 17.88
C ILE A 199 9.55 15.02 17.07
N LYS A 200 8.32 14.55 16.86
CA LYS A 200 7.37 15.21 15.96
C LYS A 200 6.90 16.55 16.51
N GLU A 201 6.52 16.60 17.79
CA GLU A 201 6.09 17.84 18.45
C GLU A 201 7.24 18.87 18.49
N ASP A 202 8.48 18.44 18.73
CA ASP A 202 9.65 19.30 18.71
C ASP A 202 9.92 19.87 17.30
N LEU A 203 9.66 19.08 16.25
CA LEU A 203 9.81 19.51 14.86
C LEU A 203 8.70 20.48 14.43
N GLU A 204 7.47 20.26 14.90
CA GLU A 204 6.35 21.21 14.77
C GLU A 204 6.72 22.54 15.40
N TYR A 205 7.20 22.50 16.64
CA TYR A 205 7.59 23.70 17.37
C TYR A 205 8.77 24.43 16.70
N TYR A 206 9.78 23.68 16.22
CA TYR A 206 10.88 24.26 15.45
C TYR A 206 10.36 25.00 14.20
N LEU A 207 9.44 24.40 13.44
CA LEU A 207 8.93 25.01 12.22
C LEU A 207 8.12 26.29 12.50
N GLU A 208 7.41 26.36 13.64
CA GLU A 208 6.71 27.56 14.06
C GLU A 208 7.64 28.65 14.60
N ALA A 209 8.71 28.26 15.31
CA ALA A 209 9.58 29.17 16.06
C ALA A 209 10.94 29.46 15.39
N HIS A 210 11.27 28.87 14.23
CA HIS A 210 12.58 29.05 13.59
C HIS A 210 12.91 30.50 13.21
N GLU A 211 11.91 31.37 13.06
CA GLU A 211 12.11 32.81 12.82
C GLU A 211 12.24 33.62 14.12
N GLU A 212 12.00 33.02 15.28
CA GLU A 212 12.12 33.67 16.58
C GLU A 212 13.56 33.64 17.09
N GLU A 213 14.15 34.82 17.22
CA GLU A 213 15.55 34.98 17.63
C GLU A 213 15.83 34.43 19.06
N GLU A 214 14.87 34.57 19.98
CA GLU A 214 14.98 34.06 21.36
C GLU A 214 15.01 32.52 21.40
N TYR A 215 14.20 31.88 20.56
CA TYR A 215 14.20 30.43 20.42
C TYR A 215 15.52 29.92 19.83
N MET A 216 15.94 30.48 18.69
CA MET A 216 17.15 30.07 17.98
C MET A 216 18.43 30.26 18.80
N GLN A 217 18.46 31.18 19.77
CA GLN A 217 19.60 31.33 20.70
C GLN A 217 19.73 30.19 21.70
N SER A 218 18.62 29.55 22.06
CA SER A 218 18.58 28.40 22.98
C SER A 218 18.56 27.05 22.26
N TYR A 219 18.43 27.09 20.94
CA TYR A 219 18.30 25.93 20.08
C TYR A 219 19.64 25.22 19.88
N ASP A 220 19.65 23.89 20.03
CA ASP A 220 20.83 23.05 19.85
C ASP A 220 20.51 21.86 18.93
N GLU A 221 21.07 21.90 17.73
CA GLU A 221 20.93 20.88 16.68
C GLU A 221 21.47 19.50 17.09
N GLU A 222 22.47 19.45 17.97
CA GLU A 222 23.12 18.20 18.40
C GLU A 222 22.23 17.41 19.37
N ILE A 223 21.49 18.11 20.22
CA ILE A 223 20.61 17.51 21.24
C ILE A 223 19.26 17.10 20.64
N PHE A 224 18.80 17.80 19.60
CA PHE A 224 17.46 17.63 19.01
C PHE A 224 17.13 16.16 18.64
N TYR A 225 18.10 15.41 18.12
CA TYR A 225 17.91 14.02 17.69
C TYR A 225 18.48 12.97 18.68
N GLU A 226 18.96 13.39 19.84
CA GLU A 226 19.47 12.50 20.90
C GLU A 226 18.44 11.44 21.34
N PRO A 227 17.13 11.75 21.52
CA PRO A 227 16.12 10.77 21.92
C PRO A 227 16.01 9.57 20.97
N LEU A 228 16.32 9.77 19.69
CA LEU A 228 16.29 8.70 18.69
C LEU A 228 17.45 7.69 18.83
N GLY A 229 18.47 8.01 19.65
CA GLY A 229 19.61 7.12 19.90
C GLY A 229 20.39 6.75 18.62
N LEU A 230 20.42 7.65 17.63
CA LEU A 230 21.00 7.39 16.30
C LEU A 230 22.48 6.98 16.37
N GLU A 231 23.20 7.41 17.41
CA GLU A 231 24.62 7.07 17.63
C GLU A 231 24.83 5.61 18.06
N ASN A 232 23.83 5.01 18.71
CA ASN A 232 23.88 3.62 19.19
C ASN A 232 23.46 2.62 18.11
N LEU A 233 22.69 3.09 17.12
CA LEU A 233 22.43 2.35 15.91
C LEU A 233 23.74 2.31 15.10
N ALA A 234 24.41 1.16 15.03
CA ALA A 234 25.57 0.91 14.16
C ALA A 234 25.21 0.96 12.65
N VAL A 235 24.25 1.81 12.30
CA VAL A 235 23.69 2.03 10.99
C VAL A 235 24.25 3.36 10.50
N VAL A 236 25.26 3.24 9.63
CA VAL A 236 25.64 4.19 8.58
C VAL A 236 25.43 5.66 8.95
N ASN A 237 26.51 6.37 9.32
CA ASN A 237 26.57 7.84 9.32
C ASN A 237 25.54 8.42 8.35
N VAL A 238 24.50 9.06 8.87
CA VAL A 238 23.48 9.74 8.06
C VAL A 238 24.18 10.70 7.07
N ASP A 239 25.33 11.24 7.47
CA ASP A 239 26.23 12.08 6.67
C ASP A 239 26.97 11.39 5.51
N ARG A 240 27.16 10.05 5.52
CA ARG A 240 27.93 9.35 4.48
C ARG A 240 27.11 9.09 3.21
N VAL A 241 25.79 9.00 3.30
CA VAL A 241 24.95 8.72 2.13
C VAL A 241 24.73 9.99 1.28
N THR A 242 24.66 11.17 1.91
CA THR A 242 24.55 12.48 1.24
C THR A 242 25.85 12.87 0.49
N GLN A 243 27.04 12.55 1.01
CA GLN A 243 28.31 12.82 0.29
C GLN A 243 28.62 11.86 -0.88
N ALA A 244 28.03 10.66 -0.92
CA ALA A 244 28.29 9.69 -1.99
C ALA A 244 27.71 10.14 -3.36
N GLN A 245 26.69 10.99 -3.36
CA GLN A 245 26.09 11.52 -4.60
C GLN A 245 26.71 12.84 -5.09
N SER A 246 27.34 13.64 -4.21
CA SER A 246 28.05 14.86 -4.63
C SER A 246 29.44 14.57 -5.23
N SER A 247 30.06 13.45 -4.87
CA SER A 247 31.42 13.06 -5.33
C SER A 247 31.45 12.33 -6.68
N THR A 248 30.31 11.89 -7.22
CA THR A 248 30.26 11.14 -8.49
C THR A 248 29.94 12.01 -9.72
N LYS A 249 29.63 13.30 -9.54
CA LYS A 249 29.42 14.26 -10.65
C LYS A 249 30.65 15.09 -11.05
N SER A 250 31.80 14.96 -10.36
CA SER A 250 32.99 15.79 -10.62
C SER A 250 34.20 15.07 -11.25
N ARG A 251 34.04 13.82 -11.73
CA ARG A 251 35.10 13.11 -12.47
C ARG A 251 34.68 12.75 -13.90
N GLY A 252 34.43 13.79 -14.70
CA GLY A 252 34.55 13.76 -16.16
C GLY A 252 35.75 14.61 -16.57
N SER A 253 36.93 13.99 -16.59
CA SER A 253 38.22 14.62 -16.89
C SER A 253 38.26 15.23 -18.28
N SER A 254 38.49 16.55 -18.36
CA SER A 254 39.12 17.16 -19.52
C SER A 254 40.62 16.90 -19.48
N LYS A 255 41.14 16.56 -20.67
CA LYS A 255 42.54 16.51 -21.11
C LYS A 255 43.42 15.39 -20.55
N ASP A 256 43.89 14.55 -21.47
CA ASP A 256 45.33 14.46 -21.72
C ASP A 256 45.62 14.33 -23.22
N ASP A 257 46.83 14.78 -23.53
CA ASP A 257 47.41 15.22 -24.78
C ASP A 257 48.00 14.07 -25.63
N ASP A 258 48.39 14.46 -26.85
CA ASP A 258 49.51 13.96 -27.66
C ASP A 258 49.17 13.26 -28.99
N THR A 259 49.52 13.93 -30.09
CA THR A 259 50.48 13.40 -31.08
C THR A 259 50.89 14.46 -32.11
N SER A 260 52.12 14.93 -31.94
CA SER A 260 53.19 15.10 -32.94
C SER A 260 52.98 15.89 -34.26
N ALA A 261 53.95 16.81 -34.44
CA ALA A 261 54.65 17.16 -35.67
C ALA A 261 53.98 18.13 -36.67
N THR A 262 54.50 19.36 -36.75
CA THR A 262 55.38 19.76 -37.87
C THR A 262 56.05 21.11 -37.58
N SER A 263 57.37 21.09 -37.74
CA SER A 263 58.26 22.23 -37.95
C SER A 263 57.72 23.15 -39.06
N SER A 264 57.81 24.48 -39.04
CA SER A 264 59.05 25.25 -39.14
C SER A 264 58.74 26.72 -39.49
N ILE A 265 59.69 27.61 -39.15
CA ILE A 265 60.04 28.87 -39.83
C ILE A 265 59.32 30.18 -39.43
N SER A 266 60.08 30.93 -38.60
CA SER A 266 60.53 32.32 -38.78
C SER A 266 59.64 33.53 -38.44
N ARG A 267 60.14 34.17 -37.38
CA ARG A 267 60.15 35.60 -37.03
C ARG A 267 60.10 36.60 -38.20
N LYS A 268 59.21 37.59 -38.04
CA LYS A 268 59.51 39.03 -37.93
C LYS A 268 60.26 39.67 -39.11
N LYS A 269 59.50 40.32 -40.00
CA LYS A 269 59.60 41.77 -40.24
C LYS A 269 58.28 42.30 -40.78
#